data_AF-A0A1V4CGM1-F1
#
_entry.id   AF-A0A1V4CGM1-F1
#
_cell.length_a   1.000
_cell.length_b   1.000
_cell.length_c   1.000
_cell.angle_alpha   90.00
_cell.angle_beta   90.00
_cell.angle_gamma   90.00
#
_symmetry.space_group_name_H-M   'P 1'
#
loop_
_entity.id
_entity.type
_entity.pdbx_description
1 polymer ?
#
loop_
_entity_poly.entity_id
_entity_poly.type
_entity_poly.pdbx_seq_one_letter_code
_entity_poly.pdbx_strand_id
1 'polypeptide(L)'
;MSAIPRPVDRAPSTPWWKVPHMWMVVGGPLLVIVAGLVTVVIAVKNPDPVLNKSDYERDLAAAQRLEGQAKVDAMAKLQPAHQARNHAASPVVPAAPSK
;
A
#
# COMPACT_ATOMS: atom_id res chain seq x y z
N MET A 1 45.81 -52.98 26.13
CA MET A 1 44.71 -52.35 26.90
C MET A 1 43.85 -51.57 25.93
N SER A 2 42.69 -52.11 25.53
CA SER A 2 41.73 -51.43 24.65
C SER A 2 40.53 -51.03 25.50
N ALA A 3 40.20 -49.73 25.53
CA ALA A 3 39.11 -49.21 26.34
C ALA A 3 37.76 -49.43 25.64
N ILE A 4 36.79 -50.01 26.35
CA ILE A 4 35.42 -50.19 25.85
C ILE A 4 34.72 -48.81 25.82
N PRO A 5 34.18 -48.36 24.68
CA PRO A 5 33.41 -47.12 24.63
C PRO A 5 32.11 -47.31 25.42
N ARG A 6 31.84 -46.40 26.37
CA ARG A 6 30.58 -46.43 27.11
C ARG A 6 29.43 -46.01 26.19
N PRO A 7 28.24 -46.61 26.33
CA PRO A 7 27.05 -46.11 25.65
C PRO A 7 26.82 -44.66 26.10
N VAL A 8 26.73 -43.76 25.13
CA VAL A 8 26.33 -42.37 25.37
C VAL A 8 24.81 -42.39 25.49
N ASP A 9 24.30 -42.29 26.72
CA ASP A 9 22.87 -42.14 26.96
C ASP A 9 22.40 -40.85 26.26
N ARG A 10 21.65 -41.01 25.16
CA ARG A 10 20.94 -39.90 24.53
C ARG A 10 19.73 -39.58 25.38
N ALA A 11 19.78 -38.47 26.11
CA ALA A 11 18.59 -37.91 26.74
C ALA A 11 17.46 -37.79 25.70
N PRO A 12 16.19 -38.09 26.06
CA PRO A 12 15.08 -38.01 25.12
C PRO A 12 14.95 -36.57 24.61
N SER A 13 14.98 -36.40 23.28
CA SER A 13 14.84 -35.10 22.64
C SER A 13 13.44 -34.53 22.90
N THR A 14 13.34 -33.34 23.47
CA THR A 14 12.07 -32.63 23.61
C THR A 14 11.46 -32.40 22.22
N PRO A 15 10.20 -32.80 21.97
CA PRO A 15 9.54 -32.53 20.70
C PRO A 15 9.49 -31.02 20.42
N TRP A 16 9.85 -30.62 19.20
CA TRP A 16 10.04 -29.21 18.82
C TRP A 16 8.80 -28.32 19.04
N TRP A 17 7.61 -28.88 18.88
CA TRP A 17 6.33 -28.18 19.06
C TRP A 17 6.02 -27.82 20.53
N LYS A 18 6.73 -28.44 21.49
CA LYS A 18 6.63 -28.11 22.93
C LYS A 18 7.49 -26.91 23.32
N VAL A 19 8.40 -26.46 22.46
CA VAL A 19 9.32 -25.38 22.77
C VAL A 19 8.64 -24.03 22.47
N PRO A 20 8.44 -23.14 23.47
CA PRO A 20 7.73 -21.87 23.25
C PRO A 20 8.35 -20.98 22.17
N HIS A 21 9.69 -20.97 22.06
CA HIS A 21 10.42 -20.19 21.05
C HIS A 21 10.07 -20.59 19.61
N MET A 22 9.72 -21.86 19.36
CA MET A 22 9.34 -22.31 18.02
C MET A 22 8.07 -21.60 17.53
N TRP A 23 7.13 -21.31 18.43
CA TRP A 23 5.92 -20.58 18.10
C TRP A 23 6.17 -19.10 17.80
N MET A 24 7.22 -18.48 18.34
CA MET A 24 7.60 -17.12 17.90
C MET A 24 8.14 -17.12 16.47
N VAL A 25 8.94 -18.14 16.11
CA VAL A 25 9.50 -18.29 14.75
C VAL A 25 8.43 -18.53 13.71
N VAL A 26 7.41 -19.35 14.01
CA VAL A 26 6.29 -19.62 13.09
C VAL A 26 5.20 -18.56 13.19
N GLY A 27 4.97 -18.02 14.38
CA GLY A 27 3.94 -17.02 14.66
C GLY A 27 4.19 -15.71 13.94
N GLY A 28 5.44 -15.24 13.84
CA GLY A 28 5.78 -14.02 13.09
C GLY A 28 5.35 -14.09 11.62
N PRO A 29 5.82 -15.08 10.83
CA PRO A 29 5.37 -15.28 9.45
C PRO A 29 3.86 -15.50 9.33
N LEU A 30 3.26 -16.29 10.22
CA LEU A 30 1.82 -16.54 10.19
C LEU A 30 1.01 -15.25 10.41
N LEU A 31 1.46 -14.39 11.33
CA LEU A 31 0.84 -13.10 11.59
C LEU A 31 0.88 -12.19 10.36
N VAL A 32 2.02 -12.15 9.65
CA VAL A 32 2.16 -11.37 8.40
C VAL A 32 1.21 -11.87 7.33
N ILE A 33 1.06 -13.19 7.18
CA ILE A 33 0.10 -13.79 6.23
C ILE A 33 -1.33 -13.34 6.58
N VAL A 34 -1.73 -13.44 7.85
CA VAL A 34 -3.05 -12.98 8.32
C VAL A 34 -3.25 -11.49 8.05
N ALA A 35 -2.26 -10.65 8.36
CA ALA A 35 -2.31 -9.22 8.09
C ALA A 35 -2.48 -8.93 6.59
N GLY A 36 -1.75 -9.62 5.72
CA GLY A 36 -1.89 -9.51 4.27
C GLY A 36 -3.29 -9.88 3.79
N LEU A 37 -3.87 -10.97 4.29
CA LEU A 37 -5.26 -11.35 3.99
C LEU A 37 -6.25 -10.29 4.45
N VAL A 38 -6.08 -9.72 5.64
CA VAL A 38 -6.92 -8.62 6.14
C VAL A 38 -6.83 -7.41 5.21
N THR A 39 -5.62 -7.03 4.78
CA THR A 39 -5.43 -5.93 3.82
C THR A 39 -6.16 -6.20 2.50
N VAL A 40 -6.06 -7.43 1.96
CA VAL A 40 -6.79 -7.81 0.74
C VAL A 40 -8.30 -7.71 0.94
N VAL A 41 -8.83 -8.17 2.07
CA VAL A 41 -10.26 -8.07 2.38
C VAL A 41 -10.71 -6.62 2.42
N ILE A 42 -9.94 -5.72 3.04
CA ILE A 42 -10.25 -4.29 3.08
C ILE A 42 -10.25 -3.71 1.66
N ALA A 43 -9.24 -4.02 0.85
CA ALA A 43 -9.10 -3.52 -0.51
C ALA A 43 -10.24 -3.97 -1.44
N VAL A 44 -10.68 -5.22 -1.34
CA VAL A 44 -11.79 -5.75 -2.17
C VAL A 44 -13.14 -5.21 -1.72
N LYS A 45 -13.34 -4.96 -0.41
CA LYS A 45 -14.60 -4.43 0.11
C LYS A 45 -14.84 -2.97 -0.24
N ASN A 46 -13.79 -2.16 -0.28
CA ASN A 46 -13.86 -0.74 -0.62
C ASN A 46 -12.83 -0.41 -1.70
N PRO A 47 -13.06 -0.88 -2.94
CA PRO A 47 -12.17 -0.55 -4.05
C PRO A 47 -12.27 0.94 -4.33
N ASP A 48 -11.13 1.61 -4.48
CA ASP A 48 -11.10 2.99 -4.96
C ASP A 48 -11.68 3.03 -6.38
N PRO A 49 -12.75 3.79 -6.64
CA PRO A 49 -13.38 3.83 -7.95
C PRO A 49 -12.37 4.26 -9.02
N VAL A 50 -12.23 3.45 -10.06
CA VAL A 50 -11.44 3.83 -11.22
C VAL A 50 -12.09 5.04 -11.88
N LEU A 51 -11.34 6.14 -12.04
CA LEU A 51 -11.81 7.30 -12.79
C LEU A 51 -12.13 6.87 -14.23
N ASN A 52 -13.41 6.93 -14.61
CA ASN A 52 -13.80 6.66 -15.98
C ASN A 52 -13.38 7.81 -16.88
N LYS A 53 -12.92 7.48 -18.09
CA LYS A 53 -12.55 8.47 -19.10
C LYS A 53 -13.70 9.43 -19.41
N SER A 54 -14.94 8.93 -19.42
CA SER A 54 -16.15 9.75 -19.61
C SER A 54 -16.40 10.75 -18.49
N ASP A 55 -16.14 10.37 -17.24
CA ASP A 55 -16.28 11.28 -16.09
C ASP A 55 -15.22 12.39 -16.15
N TYR A 56 -13.98 12.02 -16.48
CA TYR A 56 -12.90 12.97 -16.70
C TYR A 56 -13.22 13.94 -17.86
N GLU A 57 -13.68 13.44 -19.01
CA GLU A 57 -14.05 14.26 -20.16
C GLU A 57 -15.22 15.20 -19.85
N ARG A 58 -16.23 14.73 -19.10
CA ARG A 58 -17.35 15.55 -18.64
C ARG A 58 -16.87 16.69 -17.75
N ASP A 59 -16.03 16.38 -16.77
CA ASP A 59 -15.55 17.36 -15.80
C ASP A 59 -14.58 18.36 -16.47
N LEU A 60 -13.80 17.91 -17.46
CA LEU A 60 -12.97 18.77 -18.31
C LEU A 60 -13.81 19.72 -19.16
N ALA A 61 -14.87 19.22 -19.81
CA ALA A 61 -15.78 20.05 -20.59
C ALA A 61 -16.53 21.06 -19.71
N ALA A 62 -16.90 20.67 -18.48
CA ALA A 62 -17.48 21.57 -17.50
C ALA A 62 -16.50 22.66 -17.07
N ALA A 63 -15.24 22.30 -16.79
CA ALA A 63 -14.19 23.25 -16.46
C ALA A 63 -13.90 24.24 -17.60
N GLN A 64 -13.92 23.79 -18.86
CA GLN A 64 -13.69 24.64 -20.03
C GLN A 64 -14.75 25.73 -20.23
N ARG A 65 -15.99 25.49 -19.78
CA ARG A 65 -17.13 26.43 -19.86
C ARG A 65 -17.10 27.51 -18.78
N LEU A 66 -16.27 27.35 -17.75
CA LEU A 66 -16.08 28.37 -16.73
C LEU A 66 -15.14 29.45 -17.24
N GLU A 67 -15.21 30.63 -16.62
CA GLU A 67 -14.35 31.78 -16.95
C GLU A 67 -13.60 32.27 -15.71
N GLY A 68 -12.51 33.01 -15.96
CA GLY A 68 -11.69 33.61 -14.90
C GLY A 68 -11.14 32.59 -13.90
N GLN A 69 -11.13 32.96 -12.63
CA GLN A 69 -10.53 32.18 -11.55
C GLN A 69 -11.22 30.82 -11.33
N ALA A 70 -12.54 30.75 -11.56
CA ALA A 70 -13.31 29.51 -11.44
C ALA A 70 -12.85 28.44 -12.45
N LYS A 71 -12.42 28.85 -13.65
CA LYS A 71 -11.82 27.95 -14.66
C LYS A 71 -10.48 27.38 -14.18
N VAL A 72 -9.63 28.24 -13.63
CA VAL A 72 -8.29 27.87 -13.14
C VAL A 72 -8.41 26.85 -12.01
N ASP A 73 -9.31 27.10 -11.04
CA ASP A 73 -9.54 26.20 -9.91
C ASP A 73 -10.13 24.85 -10.36
N ALA A 74 -11.06 24.85 -11.32
CA ALA A 74 -11.63 23.63 -11.85
C ALA A 74 -10.60 22.80 -12.63
N MET A 75 -9.74 23.44 -13.43
CA MET A 75 -8.65 22.76 -14.12
C MET A 75 -7.57 22.26 -13.14
N ALA A 76 -7.33 22.97 -12.05
CA ALA A 76 -6.38 22.54 -11.01
C ALA A 76 -6.82 21.24 -10.32
N LYS A 77 -8.13 21.06 -10.08
CA LYS A 77 -8.69 19.82 -9.52
C LYS A 77 -8.56 18.61 -10.45
N LEU A 78 -8.42 18.83 -11.75
CA LEU A 78 -8.23 17.78 -12.77
C LEU A 78 -6.76 17.44 -13.03
N GLN A 79 -5.82 18.05 -12.28
CA GLN A 79 -4.40 17.79 -12.49
C GLN A 79 -4.02 16.36 -12.11
N PRO A 80 -3.12 15.71 -12.87
CA PRO A 80 -2.59 14.39 -12.53
C PRO A 80 -2.00 14.37 -11.12
N ALA A 81 -2.27 13.29 -10.37
CA ALA A 81 -1.81 13.14 -8.98
C ALA A 81 -0.28 13.30 -8.81
N HIS A 82 0.51 12.91 -9.82
CA HIS A 82 1.96 13.09 -9.82
C HIS A 82 2.42 14.56 -9.96
N GLN A 83 1.60 15.43 -10.56
CA GLN A 83 1.91 16.85 -10.70
C GLN A 83 1.40 17.63 -9.49
N ALA A 84 0.20 17.30 -8.99
CA ALA A 84 -0.39 17.95 -7.83
C ALA A 84 0.44 17.80 -6.53
N ARG A 85 1.20 16.71 -6.39
CA ARG A 85 2.00 16.43 -5.18
C ARG A 85 3.43 16.97 -5.25
N ASN A 86 3.91 17.41 -6.40
CA ASN A 86 5.32 17.76 -6.61
C ASN A 86 5.50 19.27 -6.76
N HIS A 87 6.10 19.93 -5.75
CA HIS A 87 6.46 21.35 -5.82
C HIS A 87 7.51 21.67 -6.91
N ALA A 88 8.26 20.66 -7.37
CA ALA A 88 9.21 20.78 -8.47
C ALA A 88 8.55 20.65 -9.86
N ALA A 89 7.33 20.14 -9.94
CA ALA A 89 6.56 20.12 -11.19
C ALA A 89 5.76 21.42 -11.27
N SER A 90 6.02 22.25 -12.30
CA SER A 90 5.22 23.45 -12.51
C SER A 90 3.76 23.07 -12.83
N PRO A 91 2.76 23.79 -12.29
CA PRO A 91 1.37 23.56 -12.65
C PRO A 91 1.17 23.66 -14.16
N VAL A 92 0.52 22.66 -14.76
CA VAL A 92 0.17 22.70 -16.20
C VAL A 92 -1.00 23.67 -16.45
N VAL A 93 -1.68 24.08 -15.39
CA VAL A 93 -2.74 25.10 -15.42
C VAL A 93 -2.09 26.46 -15.17
N PRO A 94 -2.18 27.41 -16.12
CA PRO A 94 -1.64 28.76 -15.95
C PRO A 94 -2.24 29.43 -14.70
N ALA A 95 -1.38 30.04 -13.87
CA ALA A 95 -1.83 30.83 -12.73
C ALA A 95 -2.76 31.96 -13.21
N ALA A 96 -3.85 32.20 -12.48
CA ALA A 96 -4.76 33.30 -12.78
C ALA A 96 -3.96 34.62 -12.81
N PRO A 97 -4.20 35.51 -13.79
CA PRO A 97 -3.51 36.78 -13.87
C PRO A 97 -3.78 37.58 -12.59
N SER A 98 -2.70 37.95 -11.89
CA SER A 98 -2.76 38.89 -10.77
C SER A 98 -3.22 40.25 -11.31
N LYS A 99 -4.28 40.81 -10.72
CA LYS A 99 -4.70 42.19 -10.97
C LYS A 99 -3.59 43.19 -10.65
#